data_AF-A0A949K718-F1
#
_entry.id   AF-A0A949K718-F1
#
_cell.length_a   1.000
_cell.length_b   1.000
_cell.length_c   1.000
_cell.angle_alpha   90.00
_cell.angle_beta   90.00
_cell.angle_gamma   90.00
#
_symmetry.space_group_name_H-M   'P 1'
#
loop_
_entity.id
_entity.type
_entity.pdbx_description
1 polymer ?
#
loop_
_entity_poly.entity_id
_entity_poly.type
_entity_poly.pdbx_seq_one_letter_code
_entity_poly.pdbx_strand_id
1 'polypeptide(L)'
;MEDYLPFIKKQITGMQDLMLEYDDMLSLAMLTFLNCIRQYSPQKGNFLSFCKTCIKNRLIDEGRKQMGYRSKVIAFEPKEEEEAGQISDAEAKVSWQLYEKDQERNALSEEIRLLSDALDAYGIRWEELPRICPKQERSRKNCLMIARAVVEKPDYKKELLRQHRLPQADLAAQLGVSAKTIEKHRKYIITLAILLMGDYPGIRTFLPKYREVN
;
A
#
# COMPACT_ATOMS: atom_id res chain seq x y z
N MET A 1 22.91 -15.77 -13.30
CA MET A 1 21.61 -16.37 -12.85
C MET A 1 21.87 -17.58 -11.97
N GLU A 2 22.87 -18.41 -12.28
CA GLU A 2 23.31 -19.56 -11.47
C GLU A 2 23.67 -19.20 -10.02
N ASP A 3 24.34 -18.06 -9.78
CA ASP A 3 24.69 -17.60 -8.43
C ASP A 3 23.49 -17.32 -7.51
N TYR A 4 22.33 -17.02 -8.09
CA TYR A 4 21.10 -16.72 -7.35
C TYR A 4 20.14 -17.92 -7.26
N LEU A 5 20.47 -19.02 -7.93
CA LEU A 5 19.67 -20.24 -7.90
C LEU A 5 19.45 -20.79 -6.48
N PRO A 6 20.45 -20.80 -5.58
CA PRO A 6 20.24 -21.20 -4.18
C PRO A 6 19.24 -20.30 -3.44
N PHE A 7 19.23 -19.00 -3.73
CA PHE A 7 18.29 -18.05 -3.15
C PHE A 7 16.85 -18.29 -3.65
N ILE A 8 16.70 -18.53 -4.95
CA ILE A 8 15.40 -18.81 -5.60
C ILE A 8 14.83 -20.12 -5.05
N LYS A 9 15.61 -21.20 -5.05
CA LYS A 9 15.21 -22.51 -4.50
C LYS A 9 14.76 -22.38 -3.04
N LYS A 10 15.49 -21.60 -2.22
CA LYS A 10 15.12 -21.34 -0.82
C LYS A 10 13.76 -20.64 -0.66
N GLN A 11 13.32 -19.83 -1.63
CA GLN A 11 11.99 -19.20 -1.55
C GLN A 11 10.86 -20.20 -1.85
N ILE A 12 11.14 -21.28 -2.59
CA ILE A 12 10.16 -22.29 -2.99
C ILE A 12 10.00 -23.37 -1.92
N THR A 13 11.07 -23.73 -1.20
CA THR A 13 11.08 -24.84 -0.22
C THR A 13 10.02 -24.69 0.88
N GLY A 14 9.61 -23.47 1.22
CA GLY A 14 8.58 -23.19 2.23
C GLY A 14 7.14 -23.09 1.70
N MET A 15 6.88 -23.42 0.43
CA MET A 15 5.60 -23.19 -0.24
C MET A 15 4.94 -24.46 -0.81
N GLN A 16 5.25 -25.62 -0.21
CA GLN A 16 4.74 -26.94 -0.62
C GLN A 16 3.21 -27.08 -0.56
N ASP A 17 2.53 -26.16 0.15
CA ASP A 17 1.07 -26.15 0.32
C ASP A 17 0.31 -25.56 -0.89
N LEU A 18 1.01 -25.09 -1.93
CA LEU A 18 0.39 -24.39 -3.07
C LEU A 18 -0.17 -25.30 -4.17
N MET A 19 -0.11 -26.63 -4.02
CA MET A 19 -0.51 -27.61 -5.05
C MET A 19 0.11 -27.36 -6.44
N LEU A 20 1.30 -26.76 -6.47
CA LEU A 20 2.12 -26.58 -7.66
C LEU A 20 3.25 -27.60 -7.65
N GLU A 21 3.62 -28.11 -8.82
CA GLU A 21 4.81 -28.95 -8.94
C GLU A 21 6.08 -28.12 -8.68
N TYR A 22 7.11 -28.78 -8.16
CA TYR A 22 8.35 -28.09 -7.79
C TYR A 22 9.03 -27.41 -9.00
N ASP A 23 9.01 -28.07 -10.16
CA ASP A 23 9.61 -27.55 -11.39
C ASP A 23 8.83 -26.36 -11.96
N ASP A 24 7.50 -26.35 -11.81
CA ASP A 24 6.66 -25.20 -12.17
C ASP A 24 6.93 -24.01 -11.25
N MET A 25 7.00 -24.25 -9.94
CA MET A 25 7.34 -23.22 -8.96
C MET A 25 8.73 -22.64 -9.23
N LEU A 26 9.69 -23.49 -9.60
CA LEU A 26 11.04 -23.08 -9.93
C LEU A 26 11.08 -22.22 -11.20
N SER A 27 10.42 -22.67 -12.27
CA SER A 27 10.35 -21.94 -13.54
C SER A 27 9.70 -20.57 -13.35
N LEU A 28 8.59 -20.52 -12.61
CA LEU A 28 7.87 -19.29 -12.29
C LEU A 28 8.68 -18.34 -11.41
N ALA A 29 9.37 -18.86 -10.40
CA ALA A 29 10.23 -18.06 -9.52
C ALA A 29 11.46 -17.52 -10.27
N MET A 30 12.06 -18.31 -11.17
CA MET A 30 13.18 -17.89 -12.01
C MET A 30 12.77 -16.77 -12.97
N LEU A 31 11.62 -16.91 -13.63
CA LEU A 31 11.07 -15.88 -14.50
C LEU A 31 10.79 -14.59 -13.73
N THR A 32 10.18 -14.71 -12.55
CA THR A 32 9.88 -13.57 -11.67
C THR A 32 11.17 -12.88 -11.21
N PHE A 33 12.20 -13.64 -10.86
CA PHE A 33 13.50 -13.09 -10.46
C PHE A 33 14.17 -12.30 -11.59
N LEU A 34 14.13 -12.80 -12.83
CA LEU A 34 14.65 -12.08 -14.00
C LEU A 34 13.93 -10.73 -14.19
N ASN A 35 12.62 -10.70 -13.95
CA ASN A 35 11.84 -9.46 -14.01
C ASN A 35 12.19 -8.49 -12.89
N CYS A 36 12.47 -9.00 -11.68
CA CYS A 36 12.96 -8.15 -10.59
C CYS A 36 14.29 -7.48 -10.95
N ILE A 37 15.22 -8.17 -11.61
CA ILE A 37 16.49 -7.57 -12.09
C ILE A 37 16.21 -6.37 -13.00
N ARG A 38 15.23 -6.48 -13.90
CA ARG A 38 14.90 -5.45 -14.89
C ARG A 38 14.17 -4.24 -14.27
N GLN A 39 13.39 -4.44 -13.22
CA GLN A 39 12.53 -3.42 -12.61
C GLN A 39 13.10 -2.80 -11.33
N TYR A 40 14.18 -3.36 -10.81
CA TYR A 40 14.76 -2.90 -9.55
C TYR A 40 15.27 -1.46 -9.65
N SER A 41 14.88 -0.64 -8.69
CA SER A 41 15.49 0.67 -8.45
C SER A 41 16.19 0.67 -7.09
N PRO A 42 17.45 1.13 -7.00
CA PRO A 42 18.18 1.24 -5.74
C PRO A 42 17.48 2.09 -4.68
N GLN A 43 16.60 3.01 -5.11
CA GLN A 43 15.84 3.90 -4.23
C GLN A 43 14.67 3.19 -3.51
N LYS A 44 14.29 1.99 -3.97
CA LYS A 44 13.13 1.23 -3.45
C LYS A 44 13.53 0.16 -2.41
N GLY A 45 14.76 0.19 -1.89
CA GLY A 45 15.25 -0.71 -0.84
C GLY A 45 16.11 -1.87 -1.35
N ASN A 46 16.29 -2.91 -0.53
CA ASN A 46 17.19 -4.03 -0.82
C ASN A 46 16.65 -4.97 -1.92
N PHE A 47 17.44 -5.18 -2.98
CA PHE A 47 17.12 -6.02 -4.14
C PHE A 47 16.62 -7.43 -3.78
N LEU A 48 17.32 -8.13 -2.88
CA LEU A 48 16.94 -9.49 -2.52
C LEU A 48 15.63 -9.55 -1.72
N SER A 49 15.35 -8.51 -0.94
CA SER A 49 14.09 -8.41 -0.18
C SER A 49 12.92 -8.15 -1.12
N PHE A 50 13.12 -7.28 -2.13
CA PHE A 50 12.17 -7.04 -3.20
C PHE A 50 11.89 -8.33 -4.00
N CYS A 51 12.93 -9.03 -4.46
CA CYS A 51 12.80 -10.29 -5.20
C CYS A 51 12.05 -11.36 -4.39
N LYS A 52 12.35 -11.49 -3.10
CA LYS A 52 11.68 -12.44 -2.21
C LYS A 52 10.16 -12.19 -2.17
N THR A 53 9.75 -10.94 -2.02
CA THR A 53 8.33 -10.56 -1.98
C THR A 53 7.65 -10.85 -3.32
N CYS A 54 8.29 -10.48 -4.44
CA CYS A 54 7.75 -10.74 -5.77
C CYS A 54 7.56 -12.24 -6.05
N ILE A 55 8.58 -13.05 -5.77
CA ILE A 55 8.52 -14.52 -5.95
C ILE A 55 7.41 -15.13 -5.09
N LYS A 56 7.33 -14.75 -3.81
CA LYS A 56 6.29 -15.24 -2.89
C LYS A 56 4.88 -14.91 -3.38
N ASN A 57 4.65 -13.65 -3.74
CA ASN A 57 3.34 -13.21 -4.18
C ASN A 57 2.93 -13.91 -5.48
N ARG A 58 3.88 -14.11 -6.39
CA ARG A 58 3.63 -14.80 -7.67
C ARG A 58 3.26 -16.27 -7.48
N LEU A 59 3.96 -16.98 -6.59
CA LEU A 59 3.67 -18.39 -6.28
C LEU A 59 2.29 -18.54 -5.63
N ILE A 60 1.96 -17.69 -4.65
CA ILE A 60 0.64 -17.69 -3.98
C ILE A 60 -0.49 -17.43 -4.98
N ASP A 61 -0.28 -16.48 -5.91
CA ASP A 61 -1.27 -16.15 -6.93
C ASP A 61 -1.54 -17.33 -7.89
N GLU A 62 -0.49 -17.99 -8.37
CA GLU A 62 -0.65 -19.17 -9.23
C GLU A 62 -1.29 -20.35 -8.50
N GLY A 63 -0.93 -20.60 -7.23
CA GLY A 63 -1.61 -21.62 -6.42
C GLY A 63 -3.11 -21.33 -6.25
N ARG A 64 -3.49 -20.06 -6.02
CA ARG A 64 -4.91 -19.65 -5.95
C ARG A 64 -5.65 -19.85 -7.28
N LYS A 65 -5.02 -19.56 -8.42
CA LYS A 65 -5.60 -19.80 -9.74
C LYS A 65 -5.84 -21.28 -9.99
N GLN A 66 -4.90 -22.15 -9.63
CA GLN A 66 -5.08 -23.59 -9.79
C GLN A 66 -6.22 -24.15 -8.92
N MET A 67 -6.39 -23.64 -7.70
CA MET A 67 -7.54 -23.97 -6.84
C MET A 67 -8.87 -23.48 -7.43
N GLY A 68 -8.89 -22.26 -7.99
CA GLY A 68 -10.04 -21.70 -8.70
C GLY A 68 -10.39 -22.43 -10.00
N TYR A 69 -9.39 -22.95 -10.72
CA TYR A 69 -9.59 -23.78 -11.91
C TYR A 69 -10.12 -25.17 -11.53
N ARG A 70 -9.54 -25.86 -10.54
CA ARG A 70 -9.98 -27.20 -10.12
C ARG A 70 -11.40 -27.22 -9.56
N SER A 71 -11.80 -26.18 -8.81
CA SER A 71 -13.19 -26.04 -8.34
C SER A 71 -14.21 -25.87 -9.49
N LYS A 72 -13.79 -25.35 -10.66
CA LYS A 72 -14.60 -25.35 -11.89
C LYS A 72 -14.50 -26.65 -12.69
N VAL A 73 -13.36 -27.33 -12.67
CA VAL A 73 -13.10 -28.55 -13.46
C VAL A 73 -13.77 -29.80 -12.87
N ILE A 74 -14.16 -29.82 -11.58
CA ILE A 74 -14.98 -30.92 -11.02
C ILE A 74 -16.36 -31.04 -11.73
N ALA A 75 -16.80 -30.03 -12.49
CA ALA A 75 -18.06 -30.06 -13.24
C ALA A 75 -17.94 -30.48 -14.72
N PHE A 76 -16.76 -30.84 -15.24
CA PHE A 76 -16.63 -31.23 -16.65
C PHE A 76 -15.49 -32.23 -16.88
N GLU A 77 -15.82 -33.41 -17.43
CA GLU A 77 -14.84 -34.38 -17.92
C GLU A 77 -14.00 -33.79 -19.07
N PRO A 78 -12.74 -34.23 -19.24
CA PRO A 78 -11.76 -33.53 -20.05
C PRO A 78 -11.98 -33.80 -21.54
N LYS A 79 -11.96 -32.73 -22.34
CA LYS A 79 -11.50 -32.83 -23.73
C LYS A 79 -10.06 -32.33 -23.77
N GLU A 80 -9.18 -33.24 -24.16
CA GLU A 80 -7.90 -32.91 -24.75
C GLU A 80 -8.14 -32.01 -25.97
N GLU A 81 -7.47 -30.86 -26.03
CA GLU A 81 -6.69 -30.49 -27.21
C GLU A 81 -5.85 -29.23 -26.94
N GLU A 82 -4.67 -29.30 -27.53
CA GLU A 82 -3.57 -28.36 -27.50
C GLU A 82 -3.97 -26.97 -28.02
N GLU A 83 -3.47 -25.93 -27.37
CA GLU A 83 -2.84 -24.78 -28.03
C GLU A 83 -2.19 -23.93 -26.94
N ALA A 84 -0.90 -24.21 -26.67
CA ALA A 84 -0.06 -23.28 -25.94
C ALA A 84 0.19 -22.06 -26.84
N GLY A 85 -0.80 -21.16 -26.90
CA GLY A 85 -0.70 -19.90 -27.59
C GLY A 85 0.50 -19.12 -27.07
N GLN A 86 1.49 -18.91 -27.92
CA GLN A 86 2.63 -18.04 -27.64
C GLN A 86 2.08 -16.62 -27.43
N ILE A 87 1.96 -16.22 -26.17
CA ILE A 87 1.56 -14.85 -25.79
C ILE A 87 2.60 -13.91 -26.41
N SER A 88 2.16 -13.00 -27.28
CA SER A 88 3.04 -12.02 -27.92
C SER A 88 3.68 -11.11 -26.85
N ASP A 89 4.93 -10.68 -27.04
CA ASP A 89 5.62 -9.74 -26.13
C ASP A 89 4.79 -8.47 -25.84
N ALA A 90 3.96 -8.04 -26.79
CA ALA A 90 3.05 -6.92 -26.62
C ALA A 90 1.87 -7.25 -25.68
N GLU A 91 1.28 -8.44 -25.80
CA GLU A 91 0.19 -8.94 -24.96
C GLU A 91 0.69 -9.24 -23.54
N ALA A 92 1.90 -9.79 -23.42
CA ALA A 92 2.58 -9.95 -22.16
C ALA A 92 2.78 -8.58 -21.48
N LYS A 93 3.32 -7.58 -22.19
CA LYS A 93 3.55 -6.23 -21.65
C LYS A 93 2.24 -5.55 -21.20
N VAL A 94 1.16 -5.69 -21.96
CA VAL A 94 -0.16 -5.14 -21.58
C VAL A 94 -0.70 -5.87 -20.34
N SER A 95 -0.59 -7.19 -20.29
CA SER A 95 -0.97 -8.00 -19.11
C SER A 95 -0.18 -7.61 -17.86
N TRP A 96 1.13 -7.35 -18.00
CA TRP A 96 1.99 -6.86 -16.92
C TRP A 96 1.60 -5.46 -16.43
N GLN A 97 1.27 -4.53 -17.34
CA GLN A 97 0.81 -3.19 -16.96
C GLN A 97 -0.54 -3.23 -16.24
N LEU A 98 -1.45 -4.09 -16.67
CA LEU A 98 -2.72 -4.32 -15.98
C LEU A 98 -2.49 -4.93 -14.58
N TYR A 99 -1.56 -5.88 -14.48
CA TYR A 99 -1.18 -6.49 -13.22
C TYR A 99 -0.53 -5.51 -12.24
N GLU A 100 0.40 -4.67 -12.70
CA GLU A 100 1.05 -3.65 -11.86
C GLU A 100 0.01 -2.65 -11.33
N LYS A 101 -0.91 -2.21 -12.19
CA LYS A 101 -2.04 -1.35 -11.78
C LYS A 101 -2.95 -2.02 -10.76
N ASP A 102 -3.21 -3.32 -10.89
CA ASP A 102 -4.01 -4.06 -9.92
C ASP A 102 -3.28 -4.19 -8.57
N GLN A 103 -1.96 -4.37 -8.56
CA GLN A 103 -1.16 -4.37 -7.34
C GLN A 103 -1.14 -2.99 -6.66
N GLU A 104 -0.97 -1.92 -7.44
CA GLU A 104 -1.06 -0.54 -6.95
C GLU A 104 -2.44 -0.25 -6.35
N ARG A 105 -3.50 -0.70 -7.02
CA ARG A 105 -4.88 -0.55 -6.52
C ARG A 105 -5.08 -1.31 -5.21
N ASN A 106 -4.59 -2.54 -5.12
CA ASN A 106 -4.71 -3.35 -3.90
C ASN A 106 -3.91 -2.74 -2.74
N ALA A 107 -2.69 -2.25 -3.00
CA ALA A 107 -1.87 -1.57 -2.00
C ALA A 107 -2.57 -0.30 -1.50
N LEU A 108 -3.11 0.52 -2.40
CA LEU A 108 -3.88 1.72 -2.05
C LEU A 108 -5.13 1.36 -1.24
N SER A 109 -5.85 0.28 -1.61
CA SER A 109 -7.02 -0.17 -0.87
C SER A 109 -6.67 -0.56 0.57
N GLU A 110 -5.53 -1.21 0.78
CA GLU A 110 -5.07 -1.58 2.12
C GLU A 110 -4.63 -0.34 2.92
N GLU A 111 -3.96 0.63 2.29
CA GLU A 111 -3.65 1.91 2.93
C GLU A 111 -4.91 2.65 3.39
N ILE A 112 -5.96 2.69 2.55
CA ILE A 112 -7.24 3.31 2.89
C ILE A 112 -7.87 2.59 4.09
N ARG A 113 -7.84 1.26 4.10
CA ARG A 113 -8.35 0.46 5.22
C ARG A 113 -7.60 0.78 6.52
N LEU A 114 -6.28 0.76 6.49
CA LEU A 114 -5.43 1.08 7.66
C LEU A 114 -5.66 2.52 8.17
N LEU A 115 -5.82 3.48 7.26
CA LEU A 115 -6.11 4.86 7.64
C LEU A 115 -7.52 4.99 8.22
N SER A 116 -8.50 4.29 7.65
CA SER A 116 -9.88 4.26 8.19
C SER A 116 -9.90 3.69 9.60
N ASP A 117 -9.27 2.52 9.82
CA ASP A 117 -9.18 1.87 11.13
C ASP A 117 -8.52 2.82 12.17
N ALA A 118 -7.48 3.54 11.76
CA ALA A 118 -6.80 4.50 12.63
C ALA A 118 -7.67 5.73 12.96
N LEU A 119 -8.51 6.17 12.03
CA LEU A 119 -9.42 7.31 12.20
C LEU A 119 -10.64 6.99 13.06
N ASP A 120 -11.11 5.74 13.03
CA ASP A 120 -12.24 5.29 13.83
C ASP A 120 -12.00 5.43 15.33
N ALA A 121 -10.75 5.26 15.78
CA ALA A 121 -10.35 5.53 17.17
C ALA A 121 -10.66 6.98 17.62
N TYR A 122 -10.73 7.92 16.68
CA TYR A 122 -11.01 9.34 16.91
C TYR A 122 -12.47 9.71 16.56
N GLY A 123 -13.31 8.72 16.24
CA GLY A 123 -14.69 8.93 15.80
C GLY A 123 -14.79 9.66 14.46
N ILE A 124 -13.80 9.46 13.58
CA ILE A 124 -13.75 10.04 12.25
C ILE A 124 -13.98 8.94 11.23
N ARG A 125 -15.07 9.04 10.46
CA ARG A 125 -15.38 8.06 9.41
C ARG A 125 -14.76 8.45 8.08
N TRP A 126 -14.31 7.48 7.30
CA TRP A 126 -13.71 7.73 5.98
C TRP A 126 -14.62 8.56 5.05
N GLU A 127 -15.93 8.28 5.04
CA GLU A 127 -16.89 8.94 4.14
C GLU A 127 -17.15 10.41 4.51
N GLU A 128 -16.77 10.84 5.72
CA GLU A 128 -16.91 12.23 6.14
C GLU A 128 -15.72 13.10 5.77
N LEU A 129 -14.57 12.50 5.40
CA LEU A 129 -13.34 13.23 5.04
C LEU A 129 -13.54 14.30 3.95
N PRO A 130 -14.27 14.03 2.84
CA PRO A 130 -14.53 15.04 1.82
C PRO A 130 -15.35 16.23 2.35
N ARG A 131 -16.20 16.01 3.38
CA ARG A 131 -17.08 17.03 3.96
C ARG A 131 -16.35 17.92 4.97
N ILE A 132 -15.45 17.33 5.76
CA ILE A 132 -14.67 18.07 6.77
C ILE A 132 -13.49 18.83 6.16
N CYS A 133 -13.06 18.46 4.94
CA CYS A 133 -11.98 19.12 4.22
C CYS A 133 -12.32 20.60 3.95
N PRO A 134 -11.48 21.55 4.39
CA PRO A 134 -11.71 22.97 4.13
C PRO A 134 -11.71 23.28 2.62
N LYS A 135 -12.73 24.00 2.15
CA LYS A 135 -12.87 24.40 0.73
C LYS A 135 -11.77 25.37 0.28
N GLN A 136 -11.32 26.26 1.17
CA GLN A 136 -10.30 27.27 0.87
C GLN A 136 -8.89 26.71 1.08
N GLU A 137 -7.98 27.00 0.14
CA GLU A 137 -6.59 26.57 0.22
C GLU A 137 -5.87 27.11 1.46
N ARG A 138 -6.11 28.38 1.82
CA ARG A 138 -5.54 28.99 3.03
C ARG A 138 -5.91 28.20 4.29
N SER A 139 -7.17 27.79 4.41
CA SER A 139 -7.63 26.99 5.55
C SER A 139 -6.99 25.60 5.57
N ARG A 140 -6.81 24.96 4.41
CA ARG A 140 -6.07 23.68 4.32
C ARG A 140 -4.62 23.82 4.76
N LYS A 141 -3.92 24.87 4.32
CA LYS A 141 -2.54 25.17 4.75
C LYS A 141 -2.45 25.39 6.26
N ASN A 142 -3.38 26.15 6.84
CA ASN A 142 -3.42 26.35 8.29
C ASN A 142 -3.64 25.03 9.03
N CYS A 143 -4.55 24.17 8.57
CA CYS A 143 -4.78 22.86 9.19
C CYS A 143 -3.53 21.97 9.12
N LEU A 144 -2.83 21.96 7.98
CA LEU A 144 -1.58 21.21 7.82
C LEU A 144 -0.48 21.73 8.74
N MET A 145 -0.35 23.06 8.87
CA MET A 145 0.60 23.67 9.80
C MET A 145 0.32 23.26 11.26
N ILE A 146 -0.96 23.28 11.67
CA ILE A 146 -1.36 22.83 13.01
C ILE A 146 -1.05 21.34 13.19
N ALA A 147 -1.38 20.51 12.20
CA ALA A 147 -1.12 19.07 12.25
C ALA A 147 0.39 18.76 12.38
N ARG A 148 1.26 19.48 11.65
CA ARG A 148 2.72 19.35 11.79
C ARG A 148 3.19 19.70 13.20
N ALA A 149 2.74 20.82 13.74
CA ALA A 149 3.09 21.23 15.10
C ALA A 149 2.68 20.20 16.17
N VAL A 150 1.55 19.52 15.97
CA VAL A 150 1.10 18.42 16.84
C VAL A 150 2.03 17.21 16.77
N VAL A 151 2.50 16.86 15.57
CA VAL A 151 3.36 15.68 15.35
C VAL A 151 4.81 15.93 15.79
N GLU A 152 5.32 17.15 15.59
CA GLU A 152 6.68 17.55 15.96
C GLU A 152 6.88 17.66 17.48
N LYS A 153 5.85 18.10 18.22
CA LYS A 153 5.96 18.26 19.67
C LYS A 153 5.55 16.97 20.40
N PRO A 154 6.46 16.31 21.16
CA PRO A 154 6.18 15.01 21.79
C PRO A 154 4.98 15.03 22.74
N ASP A 155 4.80 16.13 23.49
CA ASP A 155 3.69 16.28 24.45
C ASP A 155 2.34 16.30 23.74
N TYR A 156 2.23 17.07 22.66
CA TYR A 156 0.99 17.17 21.88
C TYR A 156 0.67 15.86 21.15
N LYS A 157 1.70 15.20 20.61
CA LYS A 157 1.57 13.89 19.99
C LYS A 157 1.08 12.85 20.99
N LYS A 158 1.66 12.81 22.20
CA LYS A 158 1.25 11.89 23.27
C LYS A 158 -0.19 12.16 23.71
N GLU A 159 -0.57 13.42 23.83
CA GLU A 159 -1.93 13.82 24.18
C GLU A 159 -2.95 13.37 23.11
N LEU A 160 -2.62 13.57 21.83
CA LEU A 160 -3.45 13.10 20.72
C LEU A 160 -3.60 11.58 20.75
N LEU A 161 -2.49 10.83 20.89
CA LEU A 161 -2.52 9.36 20.83
C LEU A 161 -3.16 8.71 22.06
N ARG A 162 -3.03 9.31 23.26
CA ARG A 162 -3.57 8.72 24.49
C ARG A 162 -4.96 9.22 24.87
N GLN A 163 -5.22 10.51 24.65
CA GLN A 163 -6.46 11.14 25.08
C GLN A 163 -7.42 11.45 23.91
N HIS A 164 -6.98 11.22 22.67
CA HIS A 164 -7.73 11.54 21.45
C HIS A 164 -8.14 13.02 21.39
N ARG A 165 -7.33 13.90 21.99
CA ARG A 165 -7.59 15.33 22.15
C ARG A 165 -6.45 16.17 21.61
N LEU A 166 -6.80 17.33 21.07
CA LEU A 166 -5.84 18.35 20.66
C LEU A 166 -5.67 19.38 21.79
N PRO A 167 -4.44 19.78 22.14
CA PRO A 167 -4.18 20.85 23.10
C PRO A 167 -4.45 22.22 22.45
N GLN A 168 -5.73 22.59 22.33
CA GLN A 168 -6.18 23.72 21.52
C GLN A 168 -5.66 25.07 22.03
N ALA A 169 -5.64 25.28 23.34
CA ALA A 169 -5.16 26.52 23.94
C ALA A 169 -3.68 26.74 23.63
N ASP A 170 -2.86 25.70 23.80
CA ASP A 170 -1.43 25.77 23.56
C ASP A 170 -1.10 25.92 22.07
N LEU A 171 -1.81 25.18 21.20
CA LEU A 171 -1.68 25.30 19.75
C LEU A 171 -2.11 26.68 19.25
N ALA A 172 -3.19 27.25 19.80
CA ALA A 172 -3.67 28.58 19.47
C ALA A 172 -2.63 29.66 19.83
N ALA A 173 -2.08 29.58 21.05
CA ALA A 173 -1.06 30.51 21.52
C ALA A 173 0.25 30.40 20.71
N GLN A 174 0.70 29.18 20.42
CA GLN A 174 1.95 28.94 19.72
C GLN A 174 1.91 29.35 18.24
N LEU A 175 0.79 29.11 17.56
CA LEU A 175 0.68 29.30 16.10
C LEU A 175 -0.05 30.59 15.71
N GLY A 176 -0.51 31.40 16.68
CA GLY A 176 -1.25 32.63 16.43
C GLY A 176 -2.60 32.39 15.74
N VAL A 177 -3.22 31.22 15.95
CA VAL A 177 -4.53 30.86 15.38
C VAL A 177 -5.59 30.88 16.46
N SER A 178 -6.83 31.24 16.11
CA SER A 178 -7.92 31.19 17.09
C SER A 178 -8.25 29.75 17.47
N ALA A 179 -8.50 29.50 18.77
CA ALA A 179 -8.98 28.19 19.24
C ALA A 179 -10.26 27.75 18.52
N LYS A 180 -11.13 28.70 18.15
CA LYS A 180 -12.34 28.44 17.34
C LYS A 180 -12.03 27.86 15.96
N THR A 181 -10.93 28.30 15.33
CA THR A 181 -10.47 27.77 14.04
C THR A 181 -10.00 26.32 14.17
N ILE A 182 -9.27 26.01 15.25
CA ILE A 182 -8.79 24.66 15.54
C ILE A 182 -9.99 23.74 15.78
N GLU A 183 -10.93 24.15 16.63
CA GLU A 183 -12.13 23.37 16.95
C GLU A 183 -12.99 23.11 15.70
N LYS A 184 -13.21 24.13 14.87
CA LYS A 184 -13.96 24.02 13.62
C LYS A 184 -13.38 22.98 12.67
N HIS A 185 -12.06 22.85 12.62
CA HIS A 185 -11.36 21.92 11.72
C HIS A 185 -10.73 20.73 12.45
N ARG A 186 -11.14 20.44 13.69
CA ARG A 186 -10.48 19.45 14.56
C ARG A 186 -10.34 18.08 13.89
N LYS A 187 -11.41 17.59 13.26
CA LYS A 187 -11.43 16.27 12.61
C LYS A 187 -10.41 16.23 11.48
N TYR A 188 -10.38 17.26 10.64
CA TYR A 188 -9.45 17.33 9.53
C TYR A 188 -7.99 17.48 9.99
N ILE A 189 -7.74 18.24 11.07
CA ILE A 189 -6.40 18.37 11.67
C ILE A 189 -5.92 17.02 12.21
N ILE A 190 -6.78 16.27 12.92
CA ILE A 190 -6.47 14.92 13.42
C ILE A 190 -6.17 13.98 12.24
N THR A 191 -6.98 14.01 11.19
CA THR A 191 -6.73 13.20 9.98
C THR A 191 -5.36 13.49 9.38
N LEU A 192 -4.99 14.76 9.25
CA LEU A 192 -3.66 15.14 8.74
C LEU A 192 -2.55 14.68 9.69
N ALA A 193 -2.73 14.79 11.01
CA ALA A 193 -1.74 14.34 11.98
C ALA A 193 -1.50 12.83 11.90
N ILE A 194 -2.55 12.02 11.80
CA ILE A 194 -2.45 10.57 11.63
C ILE A 194 -1.74 10.23 10.31
N LEU A 195 -2.08 10.93 9.24
CA LEU A 195 -1.47 10.72 7.93
C LEU A 195 0.02 11.12 7.88
N LEU A 196 0.42 12.14 8.65
CA LEU A 196 1.82 12.54 8.83
C LEU A 196 2.60 11.50 9.66
N MET A 197 1.96 10.88 10.66
CA MET A 197 2.59 9.90 11.55
C MET A 197 2.69 8.49 10.95
N GLY A 198 1.70 8.08 10.14
CA GLY A 198 1.66 6.77 9.50
C GLY A 198 2.36 6.74 8.14
N ASP A 199 2.55 5.53 7.61
CA ASP A 199 3.15 5.31 6.30
C ASP A 199 2.05 5.00 5.27
N TYR A 200 1.68 6.01 4.48
CA TYR A 200 0.61 5.94 3.48
C TYR A 200 1.10 6.51 2.14
N PRO A 201 2.09 5.89 1.48
CA PRO A 201 2.73 6.45 0.31
C PRO A 201 1.75 6.63 -0.86
N GLY A 202 0.86 5.67 -1.09
CA GLY A 202 -0.20 5.75 -2.11
C GLY A 202 -1.14 6.92 -1.86
N ILE A 203 -1.70 7.04 -0.65
CA ILE A 203 -2.62 8.13 -0.31
C ILE A 203 -1.94 9.51 -0.40
N ARG A 204 -0.68 9.60 0.02
CA ARG A 204 0.11 10.85 -0.04
C ARG A 204 0.28 11.37 -1.47
N THR A 205 0.29 10.50 -2.49
CA THR A 205 0.36 10.95 -3.90
C THR A 205 -0.86 11.76 -4.34
N PHE A 206 -2.02 11.55 -3.72
CA PHE A 206 -3.27 12.25 -4.03
C PHE A 206 -3.44 13.55 -3.24
N LEU A 207 -2.57 13.84 -2.26
CA LEU A 207 -2.64 15.06 -1.47
C LEU A 207 -1.91 16.20 -2.18
N PRO A 208 -2.60 17.29 -2.54
CA PRO A 208 -2.11 18.27 -3.50
C PRO A 208 -0.87 19.09 -3.09
N LYS A 209 -0.21 18.85 -1.94
CA LYS A 209 1.01 19.57 -1.48
C LYS A 209 1.99 18.76 -0.61
N TYR A 210 1.94 17.42 -0.60
CA TYR A 210 2.94 16.65 0.18
C TYR A 210 4.34 16.63 -0.48
N ARG A 211 4.47 17.14 -1.71
CA ARG A 211 5.70 17.14 -2.52
C ARG A 211 6.76 18.18 -2.15
N GLU A 212 6.44 19.14 -1.29
CA GLU A 212 7.38 20.18 -0.88
C GLU A 212 7.60 20.08 0.63
N VAL A 213 8.86 20.09 1.05
CA VAL A 213 9.36 19.80 2.41
C VAL A 213 9.58 18.30 2.69
N ASN A 214 10.47 17.70 1.90
CA ASN A 214 11.60 16.95 2.47
C ASN A 214 12.84 17.85 2.37
#